data_AF-A0A0F9P9T7-F1
#
_entry.id   AF-A0A0F9P9T7-F1
#
_cell.length_a   1.000
_cell.length_b   1.000
_cell.length_c   1.000
_cell.angle_alpha   90.00
_cell.angle_beta   90.00
_cell.angle_gamma   90.00
#
_symmetry.space_group_name_H-M   'P 1'
#
loop_
_entity.id
_entity.type
_entity.pdbx_description
1 polymer ?
#
loop_
_entity_poly.entity_id
_entity_poly.type
_entity_poly.pdbx_seq_one_letter_code
_entity_poly.pdbx_strand_id
1 'polypeptide(L)'
;MAQADIYLGEDVLLTAGLGVGFFGDAGFGAPILVGEFNGRTFVTDASGVSEGFEANNNKRLGADTVINGQEGSGIDLTQLPNSLATINIRFQNAVAVRTLAPKFYIFDGTFDGSGIPNFTT
;
A
#
# COMPACT_ATOMS: atom_id res chain seq x y z
N MET A 1 3.46 -24.99 -2.52
CA MET A 1 4.37 -23.87 -2.88
C MET A 1 4.10 -22.75 -1.91
N ALA A 2 5.13 -22.10 -1.39
CA ALA A 2 4.96 -20.92 -0.54
C ALA A 2 4.96 -19.67 -1.43
N GLN A 3 4.02 -18.76 -1.19
CA GLN A 3 3.85 -17.56 -1.98
C GLN A 3 3.59 -16.38 -1.05
N ALA A 4 4.21 -15.24 -1.35
CA ALA A 4 3.93 -13.97 -0.71
C ALA A 4 3.43 -13.01 -1.79
N ASP A 5 2.20 -12.53 -1.61
CA ASP A 5 1.50 -11.68 -2.56
C ASP A 5 1.19 -10.33 -1.94
N ILE A 6 1.22 -9.30 -2.77
CA ILE A 6 0.82 -7.94 -2.40
C ILE A 6 -0.47 -7.63 -3.13
N TYR A 7 -1.48 -7.22 -2.37
CA TYR A 7 -2.76 -6.76 -2.87
C TYR A 7 -2.90 -5.27 -2.59
N LEU A 8 -3.52 -4.55 -3.51
CA LEU A 8 -4.03 -3.21 -3.24
C LEU A 8 -5.50 -3.34 -2.82
N GLY A 9 -5.85 -2.78 -1.66
CA GLY A 9 -7.09 -3.15 -0.97
C GLY A 9 -7.12 -4.64 -0.62
N GLU A 10 -8.30 -5.23 -0.51
CA GLU A 10 -8.43 -6.69 -0.41
C GLU A 10 -8.62 -7.40 -1.76
N ASP A 11 -8.79 -6.61 -2.83
CA ASP A 11 -9.40 -7.03 -4.09
C ASP A 11 -8.39 -7.35 -5.20
N VAL A 12 -7.35 -6.51 -5.38
CA VAL A 12 -6.50 -6.60 -6.58
C VAL A 12 -5.09 -7.07 -6.24
N LEU A 13 -4.71 -8.24 -6.76
CA LEU A 13 -3.34 -8.73 -6.73
C LEU A 13 -2.45 -7.84 -7.61
N LEU A 14 -1.36 -7.32 -7.05
CA LEU A 14 -0.35 -6.57 -7.79
C LEU A 14 0.61 -7.56 -8.48
N THR A 15 0.42 -7.75 -9.77
CA THR A 15 1.28 -8.57 -10.62
C THR A 15 2.34 -7.73 -11.33
N ALA A 16 3.34 -8.40 -11.94
CA ALA A 16 4.32 -7.72 -12.78
C ALA A 16 3.64 -6.87 -13.87
N GLY A 17 4.11 -5.64 -14.06
CA GLY A 17 3.54 -4.68 -15.01
C GLY A 17 2.46 -3.76 -14.42
N LEU A 18 1.99 -4.03 -13.19
CA LEU A 18 1.17 -3.11 -12.42
C LEU A 18 2.04 -2.28 -11.46
N GLY A 19 1.55 -1.09 -11.15
CA GLY A 19 2.12 -0.17 -10.17
C GLY A 19 1.08 0.30 -9.16
N VAL A 20 1.55 1.06 -8.17
CA VAL A 20 0.70 1.77 -7.22
C VAL A 20 0.93 3.26 -7.42
N GLY A 21 -0.12 3.96 -7.85
CA GLY A 21 -0.09 5.41 -8.04
C GLY A 21 -0.67 6.13 -6.83
N PHE A 22 0.01 7.20 -6.40
CA PHE A 22 -0.42 8.08 -5.33
C PHE A 22 -0.76 9.45 -5.91
N PHE A 23 -1.96 9.95 -5.64
CA PHE A 23 -2.47 11.18 -6.21
C PHE A 23 -3.15 12.06 -5.16
N GLY A 24 -3.39 13.33 -5.52
CA GLY A 24 -4.11 14.28 -4.68
C GLY A 24 -5.60 13.92 -4.51
N ASP A 25 -6.30 14.68 -3.65
CA ASP A 25 -7.70 14.42 -3.32
C ASP A 25 -8.66 14.51 -4.52
N ALA A 26 -8.26 15.19 -5.60
CA ALA A 26 -9.05 15.28 -6.83
C ALA A 26 -9.04 13.98 -7.68
N GLY A 27 -8.25 12.97 -7.31
CA GLY A 27 -8.23 11.66 -7.99
C GLY A 27 -7.07 11.42 -8.91
N PHE A 28 -7.20 10.42 -9.78
CA PHE A 28 -6.14 9.99 -10.67
C PHE A 28 -5.58 11.14 -11.51
N GLY A 29 -4.25 11.23 -11.60
CA GLY A 29 -3.54 12.31 -12.27
C GLY A 29 -3.49 13.64 -11.49
N ALA A 30 -4.21 13.77 -10.36
CA ALA A 30 -4.14 14.98 -9.54
C ALA A 30 -2.81 15.06 -8.80
N PRO A 31 -2.13 16.22 -8.81
CA PRO A 31 -0.88 16.39 -8.07
C PRO A 31 -1.13 16.35 -6.56
N ILE A 32 -0.19 15.78 -5.82
CA ILE A 32 -0.11 15.94 -4.37
C ILE A 32 0.62 17.25 -4.11
N LEU A 33 -0.01 18.17 -3.38
CA LEU A 33 0.59 19.44 -3.03
C LEU A 33 1.71 19.23 -2.00
N VAL A 34 2.73 20.09 -2.05
CA VAL A 34 3.84 20.02 -1.10
C VAL A 34 3.33 20.24 0.32
N GLY A 35 3.65 19.32 1.22
CA GLY A 35 3.20 19.35 2.62
C GLY A 35 1.87 18.63 2.87
N GLU A 36 1.19 18.16 1.82
CA GLU A 36 -0.04 17.39 1.94
C GLU A 36 0.22 15.88 1.93
N PHE A 37 -0.66 15.14 2.60
CA PHE A 37 -0.69 13.69 2.50
C PHE A 37 -1.31 13.25 1.16
N ASN A 38 -0.94 12.06 0.69
CA ASN A 38 -1.56 11.47 -0.49
C ASN A 38 -3.08 11.33 -0.27
N GLY A 39 -3.86 11.74 -1.27
CA GLY A 39 -5.31 11.77 -1.19
C GLY A 39 -5.96 10.47 -1.62
N ARG A 40 -5.61 10.01 -2.82
CA ARG A 40 -6.22 8.84 -3.47
C ARG A 40 -5.12 7.93 -4.02
N THR A 41 -5.35 6.62 -3.96
CA THR A 41 -4.35 5.59 -4.31
C THR A 41 -4.97 4.61 -5.28
N PHE A 42 -4.30 4.35 -6.41
CA PHE A 42 -4.83 3.51 -7.49
C PHE A 42 -3.82 2.46 -7.90
N VAL A 43 -4.33 1.34 -8.42
CA VAL A 43 -3.54 0.47 -9.28
C VAL A 43 -3.27 1.23 -10.58
N THR A 44 -2.02 1.26 -11.01
CA THR A 44 -1.61 1.84 -12.29
C THR A 44 -0.99 0.77 -13.20
N ASP A 45 -0.80 1.09 -14.47
CA ASP A 45 0.21 0.41 -15.28
C ASP A 45 1.64 0.77 -14.83
N ALA A 46 2.63 0.08 -15.39
CA ALA A 46 4.05 0.32 -15.12
C ALA A 46 4.53 1.74 -15.49
N SER A 47 3.79 2.47 -16.32
CA SER A 47 4.09 3.86 -16.68
C SER A 47 3.35 4.89 -15.82
N GLY A 48 2.42 4.46 -14.96
CA GLY A 48 1.60 5.36 -14.14
C GLY A 48 0.54 6.14 -14.93
N VAL A 49 0.21 5.73 -16.16
CA VAL A 49 -0.63 6.53 -17.09
C VAL A 49 -2.08 6.04 -17.14
N SER A 50 -2.30 4.73 -17.01
CA SER A 50 -3.65 4.17 -16.91
C SER A 50 -4.12 4.05 -15.46
N GLU A 51 -5.35 4.47 -15.22
CA GLU A 51 -6.09 4.24 -13.97
C GLU A 51 -6.65 2.80 -13.94
N GLY A 52 -6.57 2.18 -12.76
CA GLY A 52 -7.19 0.90 -12.46
C GLY A 52 -8.06 0.99 -11.20
N PHE A 53 -8.06 -0.07 -10.40
CA PHE A 53 -8.79 -0.11 -9.13
C PHE A 53 -8.29 0.97 -8.17
N GLU A 54 -9.21 1.68 -7.53
CA GLU A 54 -8.91 2.58 -6.43
C GLU A 54 -8.97 1.86 -5.10
N ALA A 55 -7.94 2.02 -4.29
CA ALA A 55 -7.88 1.42 -2.97
C ALA A 55 -8.39 2.35 -1.88
N ASN A 56 -8.80 1.73 -0.78
CA ASN A 56 -9.07 2.40 0.48
C ASN A 56 -7.82 3.12 0.98
N ASN A 57 -7.74 4.43 0.75
CA ASN A 57 -6.60 5.22 1.18
C ASN A 57 -6.74 5.63 2.65
N ASN A 58 -6.04 4.94 3.55
CA ASN A 58 -6.05 5.26 4.97
C ASN A 58 -5.14 6.45 5.29
N LYS A 59 -5.70 7.66 5.25
CA LYS A 59 -4.98 8.91 5.52
C LYS A 59 -4.87 9.15 7.02
N ARG A 60 -3.69 9.55 7.49
CA ARG A 60 -3.48 9.88 8.91
C ARG A 60 -4.36 11.06 9.34
N LEU A 61 -5.14 10.87 10.40
CA LEU A 61 -5.91 11.94 11.05
C LEU A 61 -5.30 12.36 12.40
N GLY A 62 -4.78 11.40 13.16
CA GLY A 62 -4.24 11.61 14.50
C GLY A 62 -3.12 10.64 14.85
N ALA A 63 -2.84 10.49 16.15
CA ALA A 63 -1.86 9.52 16.64
C ALA A 63 -2.34 8.07 16.41
N ASP A 64 -3.60 7.80 16.77
CA ASP A 64 -4.20 6.47 16.72
C ASP A 64 -5.40 6.39 15.78
N THR A 65 -5.57 7.39 14.89
CA THR A 65 -6.75 7.52 14.01
C THR A 65 -6.40 7.78 12.55
N VAL A 66 -7.24 7.26 11.67
CA VAL A 66 -7.14 7.41 10.21
C VAL A 66 -8.49 7.76 9.59
N ILE A 67 -8.48 8.55 8.53
CA ILE A 67 -9.60 8.65 7.59
C ILE A 67 -9.46 7.52 6.59
N ASN A 68 -10.44 6.62 6.53
CA ASN A 68 -10.46 5.55 5.55
C ASN A 68 -11.02 6.05 4.20
N GLY A 69 -10.32 5.78 3.10
CA GLY A 69 -10.79 6.13 1.75
C GLY A 69 -11.09 7.61 1.58
N GLN A 70 -12.33 7.92 1.23
CA GLN A 70 -12.85 9.29 1.08
C GLN A 70 -13.90 9.65 2.14
N GLU A 71 -13.89 8.94 3.27
CA GLU A 71 -14.80 9.21 4.37
C GLU A 71 -14.58 10.61 4.97
N GLY A 72 -15.66 11.22 5.46
CA GLY A 72 -15.60 12.56 6.05
C GLY A 72 -15.04 12.58 7.49
N SER A 73 -14.92 11.41 8.14
CA SER A 73 -14.49 11.27 9.52
C SER A 73 -13.55 10.07 9.69
N GLY A 74 -12.68 10.14 10.70
CA GLY A 74 -11.76 9.06 10.99
C GLY A 74 -12.32 7.96 11.88
N ILE A 75 -11.64 6.82 11.85
CA ILE A 75 -11.79 5.67 12.73
C ILE A 75 -10.48 5.40 13.48
N ASP A 76 -10.57 4.69 14.60
CA ASP A 76 -9.39 4.25 15.34
C ASP A 76 -8.64 3.15 14.58
N LEU A 77 -7.30 3.16 14.65
CA LEU A 77 -6.44 2.15 14.02
C LEU A 77 -6.75 0.73 14.51
N THR A 78 -7.16 0.58 15.77
CA THR A 78 -7.54 -0.71 16.37
C THR A 78 -8.87 -1.24 15.82
N GLN A 79 -9.66 -0.39 15.18
CA GLN A 79 -10.92 -0.73 14.55
C GLN A 79 -10.82 -0.87 13.02
N LEU A 80 -9.66 -0.60 12.42
CA LEU A 80 -9.46 -0.77 10.98
C LEU A 80 -9.32 -2.27 10.63
N PRO A 81 -10.33 -2.90 10.00
CA PRO A 81 -10.21 -4.28 9.57
C PRO A 81 -9.26 -4.37 8.38
N ASN A 82 -8.69 -5.56 8.19
CA ASN A 82 -7.77 -5.83 7.10
C ASN A 82 -8.38 -5.66 5.69
N SER A 83 -9.71 -5.79 5.57
CA SER A 83 -10.47 -5.52 4.33
C SER A 83 -10.45 -4.05 3.92
N LEU A 84 -10.25 -3.14 4.87
CA LEU A 84 -10.16 -1.69 4.64
C LEU A 84 -8.70 -1.20 4.55
N ALA A 85 -7.71 -2.09 4.66
CA ALA A 85 -6.31 -1.70 4.53
C ALA A 85 -5.96 -1.28 3.09
N THR A 86 -5.12 -0.24 2.95
CA THR A 86 -4.68 0.25 1.62
C THR A 86 -3.87 -0.80 0.87
N ILE A 87 -2.98 -1.50 1.59
CA ILE A 87 -2.11 -2.54 1.07
C ILE A 87 -2.24 -3.77 1.96
N ASN A 88 -2.39 -4.93 1.33
CA ASN A 88 -2.51 -6.22 1.98
C ASN A 88 -1.35 -7.12 1.55
N ILE A 89 -0.57 -7.61 2.52
CA ILE A 89 0.50 -8.58 2.26
C ILE A 89 0.06 -9.94 2.77
N ARG A 90 -0.04 -10.91 1.88
CA ARG A 90 -0.58 -12.25 2.19
C ARG A 90 0.49 -13.30 1.93
N PHE A 91 0.81 -14.07 2.96
CA PHE A 91 1.64 -15.27 2.84
C PHE A 91 0.76 -16.52 2.84
N GLN A 92 0.90 -17.36 1.82
CA GLN A 92 0.17 -18.61 1.68
C GLN A 92 1.13 -19.78 1.54
N ASN A 93 0.76 -20.91 2.15
CA ASN A 93 1.45 -22.18 1.95
C ASN A 93 0.46 -23.34 1.97
N ALA A 94 0.72 -24.35 1.13
CA ALA A 94 -0.17 -25.50 0.94
C ALA A 94 -0.22 -26.44 2.17
N VAL A 95 0.76 -26.32 3.07
CA VAL A 95 0.83 -27.08 4.32
C VAL A 95 1.16 -26.15 5.47
N ALA A 96 0.76 -26.52 6.68
CA ALA A 96 1.10 -25.77 7.88
C ALA A 96 2.62 -25.65 8.03
N VAL A 97 3.12 -24.43 8.19
CA VAL A 97 4.54 -24.14 8.39
C VAL A 97 4.74 -23.14 9.51
N ARG A 98 5.92 -23.20 10.12
CA ARG A 98 6.36 -22.20 11.09
C ARG A 98 7.14 -21.11 10.36
N THR A 99 6.70 -19.87 10.49
CA THR A 99 7.47 -18.69 10.06
C THR A 99 8.39 -18.24 11.19
N LEU A 100 9.68 -18.07 10.92
CA LEU A 100 10.66 -17.59 11.91
C LEU A 100 11.23 -16.25 11.46
N ALA A 101 11.12 -15.23 12.31
CA ALA A 101 11.62 -13.88 12.09
C ALA A 101 11.25 -13.28 10.71
N PRO A 102 9.95 -13.22 10.33
CA PRO A 102 9.56 -12.53 9.11
C PRO A 102 9.98 -11.06 9.20
N LYS A 103 10.55 -10.53 8.12
CA LYS A 103 10.94 -9.14 8.01
C LYS A 103 10.28 -8.52 6.80
N PHE A 104 9.80 -7.30 6.98
CA PHE A 104 9.25 -6.47 5.92
C PHE A 104 10.00 -5.15 5.94
N TYR A 105 10.40 -4.69 4.76
CA TYR A 105 11.20 -3.48 4.58
C TYR A 105 10.49 -2.58 3.59
N ILE A 106 10.22 -1.34 4.01
CA ILE A 106 9.83 -0.24 3.14
C ILE A 106 10.99 0.75 3.17
N PHE A 107 11.45 1.17 2.01
CA PHE A 107 12.51 2.17 1.89
C PHE A 107 12.22 3.06 0.69
N ASP A 108 12.69 4.29 0.79
CA ASP A 108 12.75 5.24 -0.32
C ASP A 108 14.19 5.19 -0.87
N GLY A 109 14.39 4.65 -2.09
CA GLY A 109 15.72 4.49 -2.67
C GLY A 109 15.87 3.35 -3.67
N THR A 110 17.12 3.08 -4.08
CA THR A 110 17.44 2.02 -5.06
C THR A 110 17.84 0.74 -4.35
N PHE A 111 17.24 -0.38 -4.74
CA PHE A 111 17.63 -1.71 -4.26
C PHE A 111 18.86 -2.21 -5.01
N ASP A 112 19.90 -2.61 -4.29
CA ASP A 112 21.16 -3.10 -4.88
C ASP A 112 21.18 -4.63 -5.10
N GLY A 113 20.09 -5.33 -4.76
CA GLY A 113 19.99 -6.79 -4.88
C GLY A 113 20.55 -7.57 -3.68
N SER A 114 21.14 -6.90 -2.68
CA SER A 114 21.81 -7.55 -1.54
C SER A 114 20.85 -8.02 -0.44
N GLY A 115 19.54 -7.78 -0.57
CA GLY A 115 18.53 -8.19 0.41
C GLY A 115 18.42 -7.29 1.64
N ILE A 116 19.22 -6.22 1.72
CA ILE A 116 19.12 -5.18 2.75
C ILE A 116 19.26 -3.83 2.03
N PRO A 117 18.30 -2.91 2.15
CA PRO A 117 18.44 -1.58 1.58
C PRO A 117 19.72 -0.93 2.10
N ASN A 118 20.52 -0.36 1.18
CA ASN A 118 21.70 0.40 1.58
C ASN A 118 21.25 1.75 2.15
N PHE A 119 21.17 1.84 3.48
CA PHE A 119 20.86 3.09 4.20
C PHE A 119 22.12 3.97 4.30
N THR A 120 22.66 4.39 3.17
CA THR A 120 23.64 5.50 3.17
C THR A 120 22.89 6.80 3.33
N THR A 121 23.07 7.43 4.49
CA THR A 121 22.59 8.78 4.85
C THR A 121 23.19 9.85 3.96
#